data_AF-A0A4V6NAY5-F1
#
_entry.id   AF-A0A4V6NAY5-F1
#
_cell.length_a   1.000
_cell.length_b   1.000
_cell.length_c   1.000
_cell.angle_alpha   90.00
_cell.angle_beta   90.00
_cell.angle_gamma   90.00
#
_symmetry.space_group_name_H-M   'P 1'
#
loop_
_entity.id
_entity.type
_entity.pdbx_description
1 polymer ?
#
loop_
_entity_poly.entity_id
_entity_poly.type
_entity_poly.pdbx_seq_one_letter_code
_entity_poly.pdbx_strand_id
1 'polypeptide(L)'
;MTQEMYINIWQKYLPVIRIVMKRALAGDQVLKLNVQDFERLGLTRKAGYKFSLGVSNGKLTNVIVDFPFAAALGQVLVEDETVRTISANCAYTLSLSPRFELSVSRVALNEDAPVSDSNA
;
A
#
# COMPACT_ATOMS: atom_id res chain seq x y z
N MET A 1 4.76 -15.01 15.70
CA MET A 1 4.06 -15.12 14.40
C MET A 1 5.12 -15.02 13.33
N THR A 2 5.18 -15.99 12.40
CA THR A 2 6.22 -16.01 11.37
C THR A 2 5.83 -15.09 10.21
N GLN A 3 6.82 -14.42 9.62
CA GLN A 3 6.66 -13.52 8.48
C GLN A 3 5.96 -14.19 7.29
N GLU A 4 6.14 -15.50 7.12
CA GLU A 4 5.50 -16.32 6.08
C GLU A 4 3.96 -16.30 6.13
N MET A 5 3.36 -16.31 7.32
CA MET A 5 1.89 -16.24 7.45
C MET A 5 1.35 -14.92 6.91
N TYR A 6 2.07 -13.82 7.15
CA TYR A 6 1.70 -12.50 6.65
C TYR A 6 1.92 -12.35 5.14
N ILE A 7 2.99 -12.94 4.61
CA ILE A 7 3.20 -13.01 3.16
C ILE A 7 2.04 -13.73 2.48
N ASN A 8 1.63 -14.90 3.01
CA ASN A 8 0.54 -15.69 2.44
C ASN A 8 -0.79 -14.93 2.40
N ILE A 9 -1.12 -14.17 3.45
CA ILE A 9 -2.36 -13.37 3.41
C ILE A 9 -2.25 -12.22 2.40
N TRP A 10 -1.10 -11.55 2.28
CA TRP A 10 -0.95 -10.50 1.28
C TRP A 10 -0.94 -11.03 -0.15
N GLN A 11 -0.34 -12.20 -0.40
CA GLN A 11 -0.42 -12.91 -1.68
C GLN A 11 -1.87 -13.19 -2.09
N LYS A 12 -2.76 -13.57 -1.14
CA LYS A 12 -4.20 -13.73 -1.41
C LYS A 12 -4.86 -12.45 -1.92
N TYR A 13 -4.47 -11.29 -1.38
CA TYR A 13 -5.01 -9.98 -1.77
C TYR A 13 -4.26 -9.33 -2.95
N LEU A 14 -3.08 -9.81 -3.31
CA LEU A 14 -2.23 -9.21 -4.34
C LEU A 14 -2.97 -8.97 -5.69
N PRO A 15 -3.80 -9.89 -6.21
CA PRO A 15 -4.54 -9.64 -7.45
C PRO A 15 -5.43 -8.39 -7.38
N VAL A 16 -6.16 -8.20 -6.28
CA VAL A 16 -7.03 -7.02 -6.12
C VAL A 16 -6.21 -5.76 -5.82
N ILE A 17 -5.12 -5.87 -5.08
CA ILE A 17 -4.19 -4.76 -4.83
C ILE A 17 -3.63 -4.24 -6.15
N ARG A 18 -3.22 -5.10 -7.08
CA ARG A 18 -2.77 -4.71 -8.43
C ARG A 18 -3.85 -3.91 -9.19
N ILE A 19 -5.11 -4.35 -9.13
CA ILE A 19 -6.23 -3.65 -9.78
C ILE A 19 -6.41 -2.26 -9.16
N VAL A 20 -6.39 -2.18 -7.84
CA VAL A 20 -6.55 -0.93 -7.08
C VAL A 20 -5.39 0.03 -7.36
N MET A 21 -4.15 -0.45 -7.43
CA MET A 21 -2.99 0.37 -7.82
C MET A 21 -3.13 0.93 -9.25
N LYS A 22 -3.58 0.13 -10.22
CA LYS A 22 -3.85 0.62 -11.58
C LYS A 22 -4.93 1.69 -11.60
N ARG A 23 -6.01 1.51 -10.82
CA ARG A 23 -7.10 2.49 -10.71
C ARG A 23 -6.68 3.76 -9.98
N ALA A 24 -5.73 3.67 -9.05
CA ALA A 24 -5.18 4.80 -8.31
C ALA A 24 -4.49 5.85 -9.20
N LEU A 25 -4.18 5.50 -10.46
CA LEU A 25 -3.74 6.47 -11.48
C LEU A 25 -4.81 7.53 -11.79
N ALA A 26 -6.09 7.19 -11.68
CA ALA A 26 -7.22 8.07 -11.98
C ALA A 26 -7.84 8.72 -10.74
N GLY A 27 -7.39 8.36 -9.53
CA GLY A 27 -7.88 8.91 -8.27
C GLY A 27 -7.78 7.91 -7.13
N ASP A 28 -7.76 8.42 -5.90
CA ASP A 28 -7.56 7.61 -4.70
C ASP A 28 -8.52 6.42 -4.61
N GLN A 29 -7.98 5.28 -4.19
CA GLN A 29 -8.74 4.05 -4.08
C GLN A 29 -8.70 3.52 -2.65
N VAL A 30 -9.78 2.84 -2.25
CA VAL A 30 -9.87 2.17 -0.96
C VAL A 30 -10.34 0.74 -1.16
N LEU A 31 -9.55 -0.20 -0.68
CA LEU A 31 -9.88 -1.62 -0.64
C LEU A 31 -10.31 -2.01 0.77
N LYS A 32 -11.56 -2.45 0.92
CA LYS A 32 -12.05 -3.05 2.16
C LYS A 32 -11.59 -4.51 2.24
N LEU A 33 -10.76 -4.83 3.21
CA LEU A 33 -10.26 -6.18 3.43
C LEU A 33 -11.21 -6.96 4.35
N ASN A 34 -11.21 -8.30 4.25
CA ASN A 34 -12.04 -9.11 5.12
C ASN A 34 -11.41 -9.23 6.51
N VAL A 35 -12.02 -8.58 7.50
CA VAL A 35 -11.57 -8.55 8.91
C VAL A 35 -11.28 -9.95 9.46
N GLN A 36 -12.11 -10.95 9.12
CA GLN A 36 -11.97 -12.32 9.62
C GLN A 36 -10.64 -12.99 9.21
N ASP A 37 -10.09 -12.62 8.06
CA ASP A 37 -8.79 -13.13 7.61
C ASP A 37 -7.65 -12.66 8.52
N PHE A 38 -7.77 -11.46 9.09
CA PHE A 38 -6.75 -10.86 9.96
C PHE A 38 -6.95 -11.24 11.43
N GLU A 39 -8.19 -11.39 11.88
CA GLU A 39 -8.50 -11.89 13.22
C GLU A 39 -7.93 -13.29 13.45
N ARG A 40 -7.96 -14.16 12.43
CA ARG A 40 -7.32 -15.50 12.45
C ARG A 40 -5.81 -15.44 12.63
N LEU A 41 -5.19 -14.32 12.24
CA LEU A 41 -3.77 -14.04 12.42
C LEU A 41 -3.49 -13.30 13.74
N GLY A 42 -4.47 -13.18 14.63
CA GLY A 42 -4.34 -12.45 15.89
C GLY A 42 -4.34 -10.92 15.75
N LEU A 43 -4.59 -10.40 14.54
CA LEU A 43 -4.66 -8.96 14.29
C LEU A 43 -6.08 -8.46 14.59
N THR A 44 -6.26 -7.84 15.76
CA THR A 44 -7.52 -7.23 16.20
C THR A 44 -7.49 -5.69 16.12
N ARG A 45 -8.67 -5.06 15.99
CA ARG A 45 -8.78 -3.58 15.94
C ARG A 45 -8.18 -2.86 17.16
N LYS A 46 -8.16 -3.50 18.34
CA LYS A 46 -7.61 -2.94 19.58
C LYS A 46 -6.09 -2.75 19.55
N ALA A 47 -5.38 -3.55 18.77
CA ALA A 47 -3.93 -3.41 18.63
C ALA A 47 -3.51 -2.34 17.62
N GLY A 48 -4.47 -1.61 17.03
CA GLY A 48 -4.18 -0.35 16.35
C GLY A 48 -3.37 -0.50 15.07
N TYR A 49 -3.51 -1.62 14.35
CA TYR A 49 -2.78 -1.94 13.12
C TYR A 49 -3.04 -0.90 12.03
N LYS A 50 -2.23 0.15 12.07
CA LYS A 50 -2.16 1.21 11.07
C LYS A 50 -0.72 1.27 10.60
N PHE A 51 -0.55 1.40 9.30
CA PHE A 51 0.75 1.64 8.73
C PHE A 51 0.59 2.36 7.40
N SER A 52 1.68 2.94 6.94
CA SER A 52 1.81 3.49 5.61
C SER A 52 3.14 3.04 5.03
N LEU A 53 3.13 2.67 3.76
CA LEU A 53 4.34 2.39 3.00
C LEU A 53 4.23 3.03 1.62
N GLY A 54 5.35 3.49 1.10
CA GLY A 54 5.44 3.99 -0.25
C GLY A 54 6.17 3.01 -1.16
N VAL A 55 5.73 2.97 -2.41
CA VAL A 55 6.34 2.15 -3.47
C VAL A 55 6.64 3.07 -4.65
N SER A 56 7.88 3.06 -5.13
CA SER A 56 8.31 3.78 -6.31
C SER A 56 9.40 3.00 -7.03
N ASN A 57 9.31 2.92 -8.36
CA ASN A 57 10.24 2.19 -9.21
C ASN A 57 10.49 0.74 -8.73
N GLY A 58 9.42 0.05 -8.32
CA GLY A 58 9.48 -1.31 -7.79
C GLY A 58 10.26 -1.49 -6.49
N LYS A 59 10.47 -0.41 -5.73
CA LYS A 59 11.16 -0.42 -4.43
C LYS A 59 10.31 0.29 -3.37
N LEU A 60 10.53 -0.07 -2.11
CA LEU A 60 9.95 0.67 -0.99
C LEU A 60 10.63 2.04 -0.85
N THR A 61 9.85 3.08 -0.58
CA THR A 61 10.38 4.44 -0.34
C THR A 61 10.61 4.75 1.13
N ASN A 62 10.18 3.85 2.02
CA ASN A 62 10.37 3.96 3.46
C ASN A 62 10.72 2.61 4.08
N VAL A 63 11.44 2.64 5.20
CA VAL A 63 11.80 1.45 5.97
C VAL A 63 10.67 1.11 6.95
N ILE A 64 10.33 -0.17 7.04
CA ILE A 64 9.31 -0.68 7.96
C ILE A 64 10.01 -1.63 8.95
N VAL A 65 10.39 -1.12 10.12
CA VAL A 65 11.20 -1.89 11.10
C VAL A 65 10.30 -2.58 12.14
N ASP A 66 9.32 -1.87 12.70
CA ASP A 66 8.61 -2.32 13.91
C ASP A 66 7.30 -3.07 13.62
N PHE A 67 7.04 -3.39 12.35
CA PHE A 67 5.74 -3.90 11.95
C PHE A 67 5.85 -5.02 10.90
N PRO A 68 6.10 -6.27 11.34
CA PRO A 68 6.32 -7.41 10.45
C PRO A 68 5.19 -7.64 9.45
N PHE A 69 3.95 -7.29 9.82
CA PHE A 69 2.78 -7.41 8.94
C PHE A 69 2.83 -6.45 7.74
N ALA A 70 3.36 -5.24 7.91
CA ALA A 70 3.53 -4.25 6.84
C ALA A 70 4.80 -4.53 6.05
N ALA A 71 5.87 -4.99 6.71
CA ALA A 71 7.07 -5.46 6.04
C ALA A 71 6.75 -6.60 5.06
N ALA A 72 5.89 -7.54 5.45
CA ALA A 72 5.40 -8.60 4.57
C ALA A 72 4.63 -8.07 3.36
N LEU A 73 3.78 -7.04 3.51
CA LEU A 73 3.12 -6.40 2.37
C LEU A 73 4.16 -5.77 1.44
N GLY A 74 5.10 -5.01 2.01
CA GLY A 74 6.16 -4.37 1.24
C GLY A 74 6.98 -5.38 0.43
N GLN A 75 7.33 -6.52 1.03
CA GLN A 75 8.00 -7.63 0.37
C GLN A 75 7.18 -8.17 -0.81
N VAL A 76 5.91 -8.51 -0.58
CA VAL A 76 5.01 -9.02 -1.64
C VAL A 76 4.87 -8.03 -2.81
N LEU A 77 4.87 -6.72 -2.53
CA LEU A 77 4.78 -5.69 -3.57
C LEU A 77 6.07 -5.57 -4.39
N VAL A 78 7.24 -5.59 -3.77
CA VAL A 78 8.52 -5.41 -4.50
C VAL A 78 8.98 -6.68 -5.22
N GLU A 79 8.50 -7.85 -4.82
CA GLU A 79 8.75 -9.13 -5.50
C GLU A 79 7.84 -9.32 -6.73
N ASP A 80 6.71 -8.61 -6.80
CA ASP A 80 5.76 -8.74 -7.90
C ASP A 80 6.15 -7.93 -9.14
N GLU A 81 6.27 -8.60 -10.28
CA GLU A 81 6.60 -7.98 -11.56
C GLU A 81 5.53 -6.98 -12.02
N THR A 82 4.25 -7.29 -11.82
CA THR A 82 3.17 -6.38 -12.23
C THR A 82 3.20 -5.09 -11.41
N VAL A 83 3.39 -5.17 -10.10
CA VAL A 83 3.58 -3.99 -9.24
C VAL A 83 4.84 -3.20 -9.64
N ARG A 84 5.95 -3.87 -9.98
CA ARG A 84 7.16 -3.20 -10.49
C ARG A 84 6.85 -2.41 -11.77
N THR A 85 6.12 -2.98 -12.72
CA THR A 85 5.71 -2.29 -13.95
C THR A 85 4.80 -1.09 -13.66
N ILE A 86 3.80 -1.25 -12.79
CA ILE A 86 2.84 -0.18 -12.45
C ILE A 86 3.54 0.99 -11.74
N SER A 87 4.53 0.69 -10.89
CA SER A 87 5.28 1.69 -10.12
C SER A 87 6.53 2.22 -10.81
N ALA A 88 6.83 1.79 -12.04
CA ALA A 88 8.03 2.24 -12.78
C ALA A 88 8.03 3.76 -13.02
N ASN A 89 6.86 4.31 -13.38
CA ASN A 89 6.69 5.73 -13.74
C ASN A 89 5.83 6.52 -12.74
N CYS A 90 5.54 5.92 -11.58
CA CYS A 90 4.61 6.49 -10.62
C CYS A 90 4.93 6.00 -9.20
N ALA A 91 4.91 6.91 -8.23
CA ALA A 91 5.01 6.57 -6.83
C ALA A 91 3.62 6.40 -6.22
N TYR A 92 3.46 5.41 -5.36
CA TYR A 92 2.22 5.13 -4.64
C TYR A 92 2.45 5.18 -3.13
N THR A 93 1.44 5.60 -2.40
CA THR A 93 1.35 5.41 -0.96
C THR A 93 0.22 4.42 -0.68
N LEU A 94 0.54 3.35 0.05
CA LEU A 94 -0.40 2.35 0.51
C LEU A 94 -0.51 2.46 2.03
N SER A 95 -1.72 2.67 2.53
CA SER A 95 -1.96 2.88 3.97
C SER A 95 -3.08 1.99 4.48
N LEU A 96 -2.81 1.22 5.52
CA LEU A 96 -3.82 0.42 6.19
C LEU A 96 -4.40 1.19 7.38
N SER A 97 -5.72 1.24 7.48
CA SER A 97 -6.42 1.79 8.65
C SER A 97 -6.79 0.69 9.65
N PRO A 98 -7.05 1.04 10.93
CA PRO A 98 -7.56 0.09 11.93
C PRO A 98 -8.93 -0.53 11.58
N ARG A 99 -9.61 -0.04 10.54
CA ARG A 99 -10.86 -0.61 10.03
C ARG A 99 -10.63 -1.73 9.00
N PHE A 100 -9.38 -2.11 8.76
CA PHE A 100 -8.96 -3.03 7.70
C PHE A 100 -9.30 -2.50 6.30
N GLU A 101 -9.12 -1.20 6.12
CA GLU A 101 -9.23 -0.53 4.82
C GLU A 101 -7.83 -0.18 4.35
N LEU A 102 -7.43 -0.71 3.19
CA LEU A 102 -6.18 -0.40 2.52
C LEU A 102 -6.44 0.71 1.49
N SER A 103 -6.02 1.92 1.82
CA SER A 103 -6.04 3.06 0.92
C SER A 103 -4.81 3.04 0.02
N VAL A 104 -5.00 3.34 -1.26
CA VAL A 104 -3.93 3.47 -2.24
C VAL A 104 -4.11 4.81 -2.95
N SER A 105 -3.12 5.68 -2.82
CA SER A 105 -3.07 6.96 -3.49
C SER A 105 -1.80 7.06 -4.33
N ARG A 106 -1.92 7.74 -5.48
CA ARG A 106 -0.75 8.17 -6.23
C ARG A 106 -0.10 9.33 -5.48
N VAL A 107 1.23 9.27 -5.34
CA VAL A 107 2.01 10.41 -4.88
C VAL A 107 2.16 11.34 -6.07
N ALA A 108 1.60 12.54 -5.98
CA ALA A 108 1.85 13.59 -6.97
C ALA A 108 3.35 13.88 -6.96
N LEU A 109 3.99 13.84 -8.13
CA LEU A 109 5.25 14.55 -8.30
C LEU A 109 4.90 16.03 -8.12
N ASN A 110 5.72 16.79 -7.40
CA ASN A 110 5.50 18.22 -7.09
C ASN A 110 5.55 19.14 -8.34
N GLU A 111 5.03 18.71 -9.48
CA GLU A 111 5.01 19.42 -10.77
C GLU A 111 3.60 19.78 -11.25
N ASP A 112 2.57 19.52 -10.41
CA ASP A 112 1.18 20.00 -10.60
C ASP A 112 0.76 21.00 -9.51
N ALA A 113 1.71 21.69 -8.88
CA ALA A 113 1.34 22.92 -8.18
C ALA A 113 0.91 23.91 -9.27
N PRO A 114 -0.33 24.45 -9.25
CA PRO A 114 -0.67 25.53 -10.16
C PRO A 114 0.34 26.64 -9.87
N VAL A 115 1.12 26.99 -10.89
CA VAL A 115 1.88 28.24 -10.90
C VAL A 115 0.86 29.31 -10.55
N SER A 116 0.88 29.76 -9.30
CA SER A 116 0.18 30.97 -8.92
C SER A 116 0.93 32.07 -9.64
N ASP A 117 0.47 32.37 -10.85
CA ASP A 117 0.75 33.62 -11.55
C ASP A 117 0.24 34.75 -10.65
N SER A 118 1.07 35.12 -9.67
CA SER A 118 0.95 36.39 -8.96
C SER A 118 1.59 37.43 -9.86
N ASN A 119 0.82 37.85 -10.86
CA ASN A 119 1.15 38.97 -11.72
C ASN A 119 0.09 40.05 -11.49
N ALA A 120 0.36 40.97 -10.56
CA ALA A 120 -0.12 42.35 -10.49
C ALA A 120 0.42 43.04 -9.23
#